data_AF-A0A6H0JLY0-F1
#
_entry.id   AF-A0A6H0JLY0-F1
#
_cell.length_a   1.000
_cell.length_b   1.000
_cell.length_c   1.000
_cell.angle_alpha   90.00
_cell.angle_beta   90.00
_cell.angle_gamma   90.00
#
_symmetry.space_group_name_H-M   'P 1'
#
loop_
_entity.id
_entity.type
_entity.pdbx_description
1 polymer ?
#
loop_
_entity_poly.entity_id
_entity_poly.type
_entity_poly.pdbx_seq_one_letter_code
_entity_poly.pdbx_strand_id
1 'polypeptide(L)'
;MASADAELGRPHFPRFRDKAFLTSAQERFLKQGLDMARVVWRRMVDLQDTGMLMPHDGYLKLYQLSKPDLSQRFDCMFLDEGQDINPVIADIAHWQRIKMAIVGDPHQQLYRFRGAEDALNSDWMVGAEEHYLTQSWRFGPAIAHVANIILSYKGETRKLQGLGPQTLVKKSLPADLPHRTFIHRTVIGVIENALQRVRNNPAPKFYWVGGIDSYSLRDLEDLYAFSRGLRQNVQNKKLLRDYRDYTQYVEIAEISQDSEMARSIKIISTYPDLPARILELRSLTLDDELDATITLTTAHKAKGLEWDFVCLYDDFNADPLAPDTDPGKRDDELNLIYVAVTRAMKILAINSLVLSIMQRYVDDRKLKEQIASCEK
;
A
#
# COMPACT_ATOMS: atom_id res chain seq x y z
N MET A 1 -6.83 1.71 11.34
CA MET A 1 -8.30 1.67 11.39
C MET A 1 -8.71 1.28 12.79
N ALA A 2 -9.88 1.75 13.24
CA ALA A 2 -10.41 1.45 14.56
C ALA A 2 -11.10 0.08 14.57
N SER A 3 -11.13 -0.58 15.73
CA SER A 3 -11.81 -1.85 15.94
C SER A 3 -13.33 -1.66 16.06
N ALA A 4 -14.13 -2.64 15.63
CA ALA A 4 -15.58 -2.69 15.85
C ALA A 4 -15.96 -2.94 17.32
N ASP A 5 -15.08 -3.57 18.11
CA ASP A 5 -15.35 -4.00 19.49
C ASP A 5 -15.89 -2.88 20.39
N ALA A 6 -16.91 -3.19 21.20
CA ALA A 6 -17.51 -2.22 22.12
C ALA A 6 -16.55 -1.78 23.25
N GLU A 7 -15.63 -2.66 23.65
CA GLU A 7 -14.72 -2.42 24.77
C GLU A 7 -13.25 -2.69 24.41
N LEU A 8 -12.37 -1.92 25.04
CA LEU A 8 -10.93 -2.15 24.95
C LEU A 8 -10.53 -3.43 25.69
N GLY A 9 -10.29 -4.49 24.92
CA GLY A 9 -9.71 -5.75 25.38
C GLY A 9 -8.31 -6.05 24.84
N ARG A 10 -7.83 -7.25 25.17
CA ARG A 10 -6.56 -7.84 24.70
C ARG A 10 -6.36 -7.81 23.17
N PRO A 11 -7.37 -8.03 22.32
CA PRO A 11 -7.18 -8.02 20.86
C PRO A 11 -6.63 -6.70 20.32
N HIS A 12 -6.90 -5.59 21.01
CA HIS A 12 -6.41 -4.25 20.69
C HIS A 12 -4.94 -4.01 21.04
N PHE A 13 -4.24 -5.02 21.57
CA PHE A 13 -2.84 -4.94 21.95
C PHE A 13 -1.99 -5.85 21.05
N PRO A 14 -1.49 -5.37 19.89
CA PRO A 14 -0.86 -6.21 18.86
C PRO A 14 0.24 -7.12 19.39
N ARG A 15 1.04 -6.64 20.34
CA ARG A 15 2.14 -7.39 20.97
C ARG A 15 1.69 -8.71 21.62
N PHE A 16 0.44 -8.79 22.07
CA PHE A 16 -0.11 -9.92 22.83
C PHE A 16 -1.36 -10.53 22.22
N ARG A 17 -1.81 -10.01 21.07
CA ARG A 17 -3.03 -10.43 20.37
C ARG A 17 -3.01 -11.92 20.07
N ASP A 18 -1.92 -12.39 19.46
CA ASP A 18 -1.84 -13.74 18.88
C ASP A 18 -1.15 -14.77 19.81
N LYS A 19 -0.89 -14.40 21.08
CA LYS A 19 -0.27 -15.31 22.05
C LYS A 19 -1.32 -16.23 22.68
N ALA A 20 -1.06 -17.53 22.82
CA ALA A 20 -2.00 -18.40 23.54
C ALA A 20 -2.06 -18.05 25.03
N PHE A 21 -0.89 -17.89 25.67
CA PHE A 21 -0.77 -17.60 27.11
C PHE A 21 0.13 -16.39 27.36
N LEU A 22 -0.13 -15.67 28.44
CA LEU A 22 0.67 -14.55 28.91
C LEU A 22 1.27 -14.90 30.27
N THR A 23 2.49 -14.45 30.52
CA THR A 23 3.05 -14.52 31.88
C THR A 23 2.38 -13.47 32.77
N SER A 24 2.40 -13.65 34.10
CA SER A 24 1.83 -12.68 35.03
C SER A 24 2.45 -11.28 34.91
N ALA A 25 3.70 -11.16 34.42
CA ALA A 25 4.30 -9.88 34.09
C ALA A 25 3.68 -9.24 32.84
N GLN A 26 3.42 -10.05 31.80
CA GLN A 26 2.78 -9.59 30.56
C GLN A 26 1.31 -9.21 30.79
N GLU A 27 0.58 -9.95 31.64
CA GLU A 27 -0.79 -9.61 32.03
C GLU A 27 -0.86 -8.28 32.77
N ARG A 28 0.07 -8.04 33.73
CA ARG A 28 0.17 -6.74 34.42
C ARG A 28 0.45 -5.61 33.45
N PHE A 29 1.37 -5.81 32.51
CA PHE A 29 1.69 -4.81 31.48
C PHE A 29 0.50 -4.53 30.56
N LEU A 30 -0.21 -5.58 30.11
CA LEU A 30 -1.43 -5.45 29.31
C LEU A 30 -2.49 -4.65 30.06
N LYS A 31 -2.73 -4.98 31.34
CA LYS A 31 -3.70 -4.28 32.18
C LYS A 31 -3.36 -2.79 32.31
N GLN A 32 -2.11 -2.46 32.62
CA GLN A 32 -1.64 -1.07 32.70
C GLN A 32 -1.84 -0.31 31.37
N GLY A 33 -1.52 -0.94 30.24
CA GLY A 33 -1.73 -0.37 28.91
C GLY A 33 -3.20 -0.09 28.62
N LEU A 34 -4.09 -1.04 28.90
CA LEU A 34 -5.53 -0.89 28.71
C LEU A 34 -6.12 0.18 29.65
N ASP A 35 -5.68 0.24 30.90
CA ASP A 35 -6.14 1.25 31.86
C ASP A 35 -5.73 2.66 31.42
N MET A 36 -4.50 2.82 30.90
CA MET A 36 -4.07 4.10 30.31
C MET A 36 -4.89 4.46 29.08
N ALA A 37 -5.14 3.51 28.18
CA ALA A 37 -5.96 3.73 26.99
C ALA A 37 -7.40 4.15 27.35
N ARG A 38 -7.99 3.57 28.39
CA ARG A 38 -9.31 3.98 28.93
C ARG A 38 -9.29 5.37 29.54
N VAL A 39 -8.19 5.78 30.18
CA VAL A 39 -8.03 7.17 30.66
C VAL A 39 -7.99 8.13 29.48
N VAL A 40 -7.17 7.85 28.47
CA VAL A 40 -7.09 8.67 27.25
C VAL A 40 -8.44 8.75 26.55
N TRP A 41 -9.14 7.62 26.37
CA TRP A 41 -10.48 7.60 25.78
C TRP A 41 -11.48 8.48 26.56
N ARG A 42 -11.55 8.34 27.89
CA ARG A 42 -12.43 9.18 28.71
C ARG A 42 -12.16 10.66 28.55
N ARG A 43 -10.88 11.05 28.49
CA ARG A 43 -10.47 12.44 28.24
C ARG A 43 -10.86 12.92 26.85
N MET A 44 -10.69 12.08 25.83
CA MET A 44 -11.07 12.43 24.44
C MET A 44 -12.57 12.68 24.30
N VAL A 45 -13.41 11.90 24.99
CA VAL A 45 -14.88 12.01 24.92
C VAL A 45 -15.42 13.17 25.78
N ASP A 46 -14.64 13.67 26.73
CA ASP A 46 -15.04 14.79 27.58
C ASP A 46 -14.95 16.12 26.81
N LEU A 47 -16.10 16.71 26.52
CA LEU A 47 -16.21 18.00 25.82
C LEU A 47 -15.59 19.17 26.59
N GLN A 48 -15.33 19.02 27.89
CA GLN A 48 -14.67 20.03 28.72
C GLN A 48 -13.14 19.88 28.75
N ASP A 49 -12.59 18.75 28.30
CA ASP A 49 -11.15 18.52 28.26
C ASP A 49 -10.55 19.07 26.95
N THR A 50 -10.14 20.34 26.97
CA THR A 50 -9.46 20.98 25.83
C THR A 50 -8.01 20.50 25.65
N GLY A 51 -7.50 19.66 26.55
CA GLY A 51 -6.13 19.16 26.53
C GLY A 51 -5.95 17.87 25.74
N MET A 52 -7.03 17.20 25.34
CA MET A 52 -7.00 15.94 24.60
C MET A 52 -7.92 15.99 23.37
N LEU A 53 -7.33 16.11 22.18
CA LEU A 53 -8.10 16.22 20.95
C LEU A 53 -8.61 14.86 20.45
N MET A 54 -9.83 14.86 19.90
CA MET A 54 -10.44 13.71 19.25
C MET A 54 -10.08 13.67 17.75
N PRO A 55 -9.42 12.62 17.24
CA PRO A 55 -9.19 12.44 15.81
C PRO A 55 -10.45 11.92 15.11
N HIS A 56 -10.40 11.88 13.77
CA HIS A 56 -11.49 11.36 12.93
C HIS A 56 -11.99 9.98 13.36
N ASP A 57 -11.07 9.03 13.51
CA ASP A 57 -11.37 7.66 13.92
C ASP A 57 -12.07 7.59 15.30
N GLY A 58 -11.81 8.56 16.18
CA GLY A 58 -12.34 8.56 17.54
C GLY A 58 -13.82 8.96 17.60
N TYR A 59 -14.23 10.01 16.88
CA TYR A 59 -15.65 10.35 16.83
C TYR A 59 -16.45 9.38 15.94
N LEU A 60 -15.84 8.80 14.90
CA LEU A 60 -16.47 7.74 14.11
C LEU A 60 -16.74 6.52 15.00
N LYS A 61 -15.80 6.18 15.89
CA LYS A 61 -15.99 5.15 16.90
C LYS A 61 -17.12 5.50 17.88
N LEU A 62 -17.19 6.73 18.39
CA LEU A 62 -18.31 7.17 19.22
C LEU A 62 -19.66 7.03 18.51
N TYR A 63 -19.71 7.39 17.23
CA TYR A 63 -20.91 7.26 16.43
C TYR A 63 -21.33 5.80 16.32
N GLN A 64 -20.41 4.88 15.99
CA GLN A 64 -20.67 3.44 15.99
C GLN A 64 -21.19 2.93 17.35
N LEU A 65 -20.54 3.32 18.45
CA LEU A 65 -20.96 2.94 19.81
C LEU A 65 -22.34 3.46 20.20
N SER A 66 -22.80 4.57 19.61
CA SER A 66 -24.16 5.09 19.81
C SER A 66 -25.25 4.21 19.19
N LYS A 67 -24.86 3.20 18.39
CA LYS A 67 -25.75 2.29 17.65
C LYS A 67 -26.78 3.07 16.82
N PRO A 68 -26.32 3.83 15.82
CA PRO A 68 -27.18 4.70 15.06
C PRO A 68 -28.13 3.88 14.21
N ASP A 69 -29.39 4.31 14.19
CA ASP A 69 -30.42 3.80 13.30
C ASP A 69 -30.59 4.74 12.11
N LEU A 70 -29.96 4.39 10.98
CA LEU A 70 -29.99 5.21 9.78
C LEU A 70 -31.35 5.17 9.07
N SER A 71 -32.20 4.18 9.38
CA SER A 71 -33.52 4.02 8.75
C SER A 71 -34.50 5.14 9.09
N GLN A 72 -34.22 5.90 10.16
CA GLN A 72 -35.04 7.06 10.55
C GLN A 72 -34.94 8.22 9.54
N ARG A 73 -33.89 8.23 8.71
CA ARG A 73 -33.58 9.35 7.81
C ARG A 73 -33.26 8.94 6.38
N PHE A 74 -32.81 7.71 6.17
CA PHE A 74 -32.31 7.25 4.90
C PHE A 74 -33.00 5.95 4.48
N ASP A 75 -33.28 5.81 3.18
CA ASP A 75 -33.87 4.60 2.61
C ASP A 75 -32.80 3.61 2.10
N CYS A 76 -31.60 4.10 1.83
CA CYS A 76 -30.51 3.37 1.21
C CYS A 76 -29.14 3.80 1.73
N MET A 77 -28.19 2.88 1.75
CA MET A 77 -26.79 3.06 2.08
C MET A 77 -25.91 2.61 0.91
N PHE A 78 -24.98 3.48 0.50
CA PHE A 78 -23.97 3.16 -0.49
C PHE A 78 -22.61 3.07 0.20
N LEU A 79 -21.91 1.95 -0.03
CA LEU A 79 -20.55 1.74 0.42
C LEU A 79 -19.64 1.59 -0.79
N ASP A 80 -18.67 2.49 -0.91
CA ASP A 80 -17.62 2.41 -1.92
C ASP A 80 -16.36 1.79 -1.32
N GLU A 81 -15.48 1.26 -2.17
CA GLU A 81 -14.25 0.55 -1.76
C GLU A 81 -14.51 -0.57 -0.73
N GLY A 82 -15.55 -1.37 -0.99
CA GLY A 82 -16.05 -2.46 -0.14
C GLY A 82 -14.98 -3.41 0.42
N GLN A 83 -13.91 -3.61 -0.34
CA GLN A 83 -12.80 -4.50 0.01
C GLN A 83 -11.82 -3.95 1.06
N ASP A 84 -11.82 -2.63 1.30
CA ASP A 84 -10.89 -1.94 2.22
C ASP A 84 -11.64 -1.11 3.29
N ILE A 85 -12.83 -1.56 3.68
CA ILE A 85 -13.68 -0.84 4.64
C ILE A 85 -13.07 -0.87 6.04
N ASN A 86 -13.22 0.25 6.77
CA ASN A 86 -12.88 0.34 8.19
C ASN A 86 -13.84 -0.55 9.00
N PRO A 87 -13.36 -1.41 9.91
CA PRO A 87 -14.23 -2.30 10.72
C PRO A 87 -15.35 -1.56 11.46
N VAL A 88 -15.13 -0.31 11.87
CA VAL A 88 -16.18 0.51 12.49
C VAL A 88 -17.33 0.82 11.51
N ILE A 89 -17.02 1.07 10.24
CA ILE A 89 -18.02 1.31 9.20
C ILE A 89 -18.71 0.00 8.80
N ALA A 90 -17.96 -1.10 8.69
CA ALA A 90 -18.53 -2.42 8.41
C ALA A 90 -19.54 -2.82 9.49
N ASP A 91 -19.19 -2.61 10.76
CA ASP A 91 -20.06 -2.91 11.90
C ASP A 91 -21.30 -1.98 11.94
N ILE A 92 -21.15 -0.68 11.64
CA ILE A 92 -22.31 0.21 11.45
C ILE A 92 -23.23 -0.33 10.37
N ALA A 93 -22.68 -0.71 9.21
CA ALA A 93 -23.43 -1.20 8.06
C ALA A 93 -24.18 -2.50 8.39
N HIS A 94 -23.50 -3.43 9.08
CA HIS A 94 -23.99 -4.76 9.42
C HIS A 94 -25.36 -4.76 10.11
N TRP A 95 -25.62 -3.82 11.03
CA TRP A 95 -26.90 -3.77 11.75
C TRP A 95 -27.95 -2.85 11.13
N GLN A 96 -27.66 -2.18 10.02
CA GLN A 96 -28.65 -1.35 9.35
C GLN A 96 -29.73 -2.22 8.68
N ARG A 97 -30.98 -1.71 8.67
CA ARG A 97 -32.13 -2.38 8.04
C ARG A 97 -32.58 -1.73 6.72
N ILE A 98 -31.77 -0.80 6.21
CA ILE A 98 -32.03 -0.08 4.97
C ILE A 98 -31.43 -0.83 3.80
N LYS A 99 -31.88 -0.50 2.58
CA LYS A 99 -31.29 -1.10 1.37
C LYS A 99 -29.81 -0.76 1.30
N MET A 100 -28.99 -1.69 0.84
CA MET A 100 -27.56 -1.48 0.75
C MET A 100 -27.04 -1.84 -0.63
N ALA A 101 -26.14 -1.00 -1.14
CA ALA A 101 -25.35 -1.29 -2.33
C ALA A 101 -23.87 -1.09 -1.98
N ILE A 102 -23.08 -2.14 -2.17
CA ILE A 102 -21.63 -2.11 -1.95
C ILE A 102 -20.95 -2.23 -3.30
N VAL A 103 -20.02 -1.33 -3.55
CA VAL A 103 -19.18 -1.34 -4.74
C VAL A 103 -17.74 -1.52 -4.28
N GLY A 104 -17.00 -2.36 -5.00
CA GLY A 104 -15.60 -2.60 -4.70
C GLY A 104 -14.98 -3.56 -5.71
N ASP A 105 -13.68 -3.74 -5.59
CA ASP A 105 -12.90 -4.71 -6.36
C ASP A 105 -12.06 -5.54 -5.38
N PRO A 106 -12.37 -6.82 -5.15
CA PRO A 106 -11.62 -7.66 -4.21
C PRO A 106 -10.15 -7.80 -4.61
N HIS A 107 -9.83 -7.62 -5.90
CA HIS A 107 -8.47 -7.66 -6.42
C HIS A 107 -7.70 -6.34 -6.16
N GLN A 108 -8.34 -5.31 -5.59
CA GLN A 108 -7.71 -4.06 -5.16
C GLN A 108 -7.69 -3.90 -3.63
N GLN A 109 -7.81 -4.98 -2.86
CA GLN A 109 -7.64 -4.94 -1.41
C GLN A 109 -6.17 -4.76 -1.06
N LEU A 110 -5.80 -3.59 -0.49
CA LEU A 110 -4.41 -3.27 -0.14
C LEU A 110 -4.19 -2.97 1.34
N TYR A 111 -5.24 -2.79 2.14
CA TYR A 111 -5.11 -2.33 3.54
C TYR A 111 -5.40 -3.41 4.59
N ARG A 112 -5.38 -4.69 4.21
CA ARG A 112 -5.52 -5.84 5.12
C ARG A 112 -4.58 -5.75 6.33
N PHE A 113 -3.34 -5.33 6.13
CA PHE A 113 -2.34 -5.13 7.20
C PHE A 113 -2.71 -4.05 8.23
N ARG A 114 -3.60 -3.11 7.87
CA ARG A 114 -4.14 -2.08 8.78
C ARG A 114 -5.45 -2.51 9.45
N GLY A 115 -5.88 -3.75 9.22
CA GLY A 115 -7.13 -4.31 9.70
C GLY A 115 -8.35 -3.89 8.89
N ALA A 116 -8.22 -3.62 7.58
CA ALA A 116 -9.40 -3.43 6.73
C ALA A 116 -10.21 -4.73 6.67
N GLU A 117 -11.53 -4.58 6.55
CA GLU A 117 -12.46 -5.68 6.36
C GLU A 117 -12.95 -5.70 4.91
N ASP A 118 -13.03 -6.90 4.33
CA ASP A 118 -13.63 -7.10 3.01
C ASP A 118 -15.14 -7.29 3.16
N ALA A 119 -15.89 -6.19 3.05
CA ALA A 119 -17.34 -6.23 3.16
C ALA A 119 -18.00 -6.99 2.00
N LEU A 120 -17.31 -7.13 0.85
CA LEU A 120 -17.85 -7.84 -0.32
C LEU A 120 -18.05 -9.33 -0.05
N ASN A 121 -17.24 -9.91 0.84
CA ASN A 121 -17.28 -11.33 1.21
C ASN A 121 -17.82 -11.56 2.64
N SER A 122 -18.53 -10.58 3.19
CA SER A 122 -19.03 -10.64 4.57
C SER A 122 -20.28 -11.52 4.71
N ASP A 123 -20.45 -12.14 5.89
CA ASP A 123 -21.59 -13.02 6.18
C ASP A 123 -22.95 -12.32 6.05
N TRP A 124 -22.98 -11.00 6.23
CA TRP A 124 -24.20 -10.20 6.15
C TRP A 124 -24.58 -9.78 4.73
N MET A 125 -23.75 -10.10 3.74
CA MET A 125 -24.04 -9.98 2.32
C MET A 125 -24.56 -11.28 1.69
N VAL A 126 -24.69 -12.37 2.47
CA VAL A 126 -25.20 -13.65 1.97
C VAL A 126 -26.61 -13.48 1.38
N GLY A 127 -26.76 -13.84 0.11
CA GLY A 127 -28.00 -13.72 -0.64
C GLY A 127 -28.24 -12.36 -1.30
N ALA A 128 -27.27 -11.44 -1.24
CA ALA A 128 -27.29 -10.21 -2.02
C ALA A 128 -27.22 -10.51 -3.53
N GLU A 129 -27.79 -9.61 -4.34
CA GLU A 129 -27.67 -9.68 -5.79
C GLU A 129 -26.29 -9.17 -6.22
N GLU A 130 -25.52 -10.01 -6.92
CA GLU A 130 -24.18 -9.66 -7.39
C GLU A 130 -24.19 -9.23 -8.86
N HIS A 131 -23.58 -8.08 -9.13
CA HIS A 131 -23.39 -7.55 -10.48
C HIS A 131 -21.92 -7.29 -10.75
N TYR A 132 -21.46 -7.56 -11.98
CA TYR A 132 -20.05 -7.42 -12.35
C TYR A 132 -19.86 -6.36 -13.42
N LEU A 133 -19.03 -5.36 -13.13
CA LEU A 133 -18.60 -4.34 -14.08
C LEU A 133 -17.21 -4.69 -14.63
N THR A 134 -17.18 -5.54 -15.65
CA THR A 134 -15.91 -6.01 -16.25
C THR A 134 -15.35 -5.06 -17.32
N GLN A 135 -16.05 -3.97 -17.62
CA GLN A 135 -15.64 -3.00 -18.64
C GLN A 135 -14.96 -1.80 -17.99
N SER A 136 -13.74 -1.48 -18.44
CA SER A 136 -12.95 -0.34 -17.99
C SER A 136 -12.81 0.69 -19.11
N TRP A 137 -13.22 1.92 -18.84
CA TRP A 137 -13.03 3.06 -19.76
C TRP A 137 -11.71 3.81 -19.53
N ARG A 138 -10.94 3.41 -18.50
CA ARG A 138 -9.65 4.05 -18.14
C ARG A 138 -8.55 3.75 -19.15
N PHE A 139 -8.49 2.51 -19.63
CA PHE A 139 -7.42 2.00 -20.48
C PHE A 139 -7.95 1.04 -21.54
N GLY A 140 -7.13 0.83 -22.57
CA GLY A 140 -7.44 -0.04 -23.69
C GLY A 140 -7.07 -1.51 -23.49
N PRO A 141 -7.27 -2.34 -24.54
CA PRO A 141 -7.11 -3.79 -24.45
C PRO A 141 -5.72 -4.27 -24.04
N ALA A 142 -4.65 -3.52 -24.33
CA ALA A 142 -3.28 -3.96 -24.04
C ALA A 142 -3.01 -4.00 -22.52
N ILE A 143 -3.42 -2.99 -21.77
CA ILE A 143 -3.30 -2.98 -20.30
C ILE A 143 -4.28 -3.98 -19.70
N ALA A 144 -5.51 -4.07 -20.22
CA ALA A 144 -6.47 -5.07 -19.78
C ALA A 144 -5.93 -6.51 -19.94
N HIS A 145 -5.16 -6.78 -21.00
CA HIS A 145 -4.51 -8.07 -21.19
C HIS A 145 -3.49 -8.39 -20.09
N VAL A 146 -2.61 -7.44 -19.76
CA VAL A 146 -1.64 -7.61 -18.66
C VAL A 146 -2.36 -7.81 -17.33
N ALA A 147 -3.39 -7.02 -17.04
CA ALA A 147 -4.21 -7.15 -15.85
C ALA A 147 -4.87 -8.54 -15.76
N ASN A 148 -5.48 -9.03 -16.85
CA ASN A 148 -6.08 -10.37 -16.90
C ASN A 148 -5.06 -11.51 -16.69
N ILE A 149 -3.81 -11.35 -17.14
CA ILE A 149 -2.76 -12.34 -16.86
C ILE A 149 -2.52 -12.43 -15.34
N ILE A 150 -2.36 -11.29 -14.67
CA ILE A 150 -2.17 -11.24 -13.21
C ILE A 150 -3.40 -11.85 -12.50
N LEU A 151 -4.61 -11.44 -12.89
CA LEU A 151 -5.86 -11.95 -12.30
C LEU A 151 -6.04 -13.46 -12.52
N SER A 152 -5.54 -14.03 -13.62
CA SER A 152 -5.63 -15.48 -13.87
C SER A 152 -4.87 -16.30 -12.83
N TYR A 153 -3.79 -15.77 -12.27
CA TYR A 153 -3.04 -16.40 -11.18
C TYR A 153 -3.75 -16.34 -9.82
N LYS A 154 -4.82 -15.53 -9.72
CA LYS A 154 -5.76 -15.48 -8.58
C LYS A 154 -7.01 -16.36 -8.82
N GLY A 155 -7.09 -17.04 -9.97
CA GLY A 155 -8.24 -17.86 -10.32
C GLY A 155 -9.46 -17.07 -10.84
N GLU A 156 -9.29 -15.78 -11.15
CA GLU A 156 -10.38 -15.00 -11.74
C GLU A 156 -10.70 -15.50 -13.16
N THR A 157 -11.99 -15.70 -13.42
CA THR A 157 -12.49 -16.22 -14.69
C THR A 157 -13.17 -15.13 -15.53
N ARG A 158 -13.64 -14.07 -14.88
CA ARG A 158 -14.29 -12.92 -15.52
C ARG A 158 -13.22 -12.01 -16.09
N LYS A 159 -13.22 -11.86 -17.42
CA LYS A 159 -12.19 -11.07 -18.10
C LYS A 159 -12.51 -9.59 -18.05
N LEU A 160 -11.54 -8.81 -17.57
CA LEU A 160 -11.53 -7.36 -17.68
C LEU A 160 -11.39 -6.94 -19.15
N GLN A 161 -12.24 -6.02 -19.59
CA GLN A 161 -12.29 -5.49 -20.95
C GLN A 161 -11.86 -4.02 -20.92
N GLY A 162 -10.78 -3.70 -21.63
CA GLY A 162 -10.35 -2.31 -21.80
C GLY A 162 -11.09 -1.66 -22.96
N LEU A 163 -12.08 -0.82 -22.65
CA LEU A 163 -12.86 -0.01 -23.60
C LEU A 163 -12.38 1.45 -23.66
N GLY A 164 -11.34 1.79 -22.90
CA GLY A 164 -10.70 3.10 -22.94
C GLY A 164 -9.87 3.33 -24.21
N PRO A 165 -9.09 4.42 -24.24
CA PRO A 165 -8.20 4.76 -25.36
C PRO A 165 -7.23 3.62 -25.71
N GLN A 166 -6.69 3.62 -26.92
CA GLN A 166 -5.67 2.64 -27.29
C GLN A 166 -4.42 2.84 -26.44
N THR A 167 -4.01 1.78 -25.74
CA THR A 167 -2.86 1.79 -24.82
C THR A 167 -1.70 0.95 -25.33
N LEU A 168 -0.49 1.29 -24.91
CA LEU A 168 0.73 0.55 -25.20
C LEU A 168 1.34 -0.03 -23.93
N VAL A 169 1.85 -1.25 -24.03
CA VAL A 169 2.68 -1.88 -22.99
C VAL A 169 4.10 -1.98 -23.52
N LYS A 170 5.06 -1.41 -22.80
CA LYS A 170 6.48 -1.32 -23.21
C LYS A 170 7.40 -1.77 -22.08
N LYS A 171 8.68 -2.02 -22.40
CA LYS A 171 9.73 -2.26 -21.40
C LYS A 171 10.26 -0.97 -20.77
N SER A 172 10.05 0.17 -21.42
CA SER A 172 10.46 1.49 -20.94
C SER A 172 9.55 2.56 -21.55
N LEU A 173 9.42 3.68 -20.83
CA LEU A 173 8.72 4.85 -21.35
C LEU A 173 9.56 5.57 -22.42
N PRO A 174 8.96 6.11 -23.50
CA PRO A 174 9.64 6.99 -24.47
C PRO A 174 10.40 8.13 -23.80
N ALA A 175 11.50 8.62 -24.36
CA ALA A 175 12.36 9.64 -23.74
C ALA A 175 11.78 11.08 -23.79
N ASP A 176 10.86 11.33 -24.69
CA ASP A 176 10.27 12.63 -25.08
C ASP A 176 8.87 12.86 -24.48
N LEU A 177 8.58 12.29 -23.31
CA LEU A 177 7.30 12.50 -22.65
C LEU A 177 7.29 13.78 -21.80
N PRO A 178 6.17 14.53 -21.79
CA PRO A 178 6.03 15.74 -20.97
C PRO A 178 5.93 15.42 -19.48
N HIS A 179 5.35 14.27 -19.13
CA HIS A 179 5.15 13.81 -17.76
C HIS A 179 5.39 12.30 -17.65
N ARG A 180 5.86 11.86 -16.49
CA ARG A 180 6.10 10.45 -16.18
C ARG A 180 5.72 10.14 -14.74
N THR A 181 4.99 9.07 -14.53
CA THR A 181 4.75 8.54 -13.19
C THR A 181 5.60 7.30 -12.95
N PHE A 182 6.30 7.24 -11.83
CA PHE A 182 6.97 6.04 -11.37
C PHE A 182 6.26 5.47 -10.14
N ILE A 183 5.78 4.22 -10.27
CA ILE A 183 5.14 3.48 -9.19
C ILE A 183 6.12 2.46 -8.62
N HIS A 184 6.30 2.51 -7.30
CA HIS A 184 7.26 1.70 -6.56
C HIS A 184 6.57 0.76 -5.58
N ARG A 185 7.21 -0.35 -5.26
CA ARG A 185 6.80 -1.24 -4.16
C ARG A 185 7.16 -0.67 -2.79
N THR A 186 8.32 -0.03 -2.69
CA THR A 186 8.97 0.39 -1.44
C THR A 186 9.16 1.90 -1.38
N VAL A 187 9.13 2.48 -0.18
CA VAL A 187 9.40 3.92 0.02
C VAL A 187 10.85 4.26 -0.35
N ILE A 188 11.80 3.40 0.03
CA ILE A 188 13.22 3.61 -0.29
C ILE A 188 13.49 3.58 -1.79
N GLY A 189 12.76 2.76 -2.56
CA GLY A 189 12.82 2.74 -4.02
C GLY A 189 12.41 4.08 -4.64
N VAL A 190 11.37 4.72 -4.09
CA VAL A 190 10.94 6.07 -4.51
C VAL A 190 12.07 7.07 -4.31
N ILE A 191 12.69 7.06 -3.12
CA ILE A 191 13.79 7.97 -2.79
C ILE A 191 15.00 7.71 -3.67
N GLU A 192 15.38 6.45 -3.88
CA GLU A 192 16.49 6.07 -4.76
C GLU A 192 16.28 6.61 -6.19
N ASN A 193 15.08 6.41 -6.75
CA ASN A 193 14.71 6.87 -8.08
C ASN A 193 14.81 8.40 -8.19
N ALA A 194 14.30 9.11 -7.18
CA ALA A 194 14.35 10.56 -7.11
C ALA A 194 15.81 11.06 -7.08
N LEU A 195 16.63 10.54 -6.16
CA LEU A 195 18.04 10.92 -5.98
C LEU A 195 18.89 10.70 -7.24
N GLN A 196 18.61 9.61 -7.98
CA GLN A 196 19.27 9.35 -9.28
C GLN A 196 18.96 10.43 -10.32
N ARG A 197 17.84 11.16 -10.19
CA ARG A 197 17.35 12.11 -11.18
C ARG A 197 17.56 13.56 -10.82
N VAL A 198 17.75 13.91 -9.54
CA VAL A 198 17.89 15.30 -9.04
C VAL A 198 18.75 16.20 -9.93
N ARG A 199 19.89 15.69 -10.43
CA ARG A 199 20.86 16.46 -11.23
C ARG A 199 20.81 16.17 -12.73
N ASN A 200 19.72 15.60 -13.23
CA ASN A 200 19.54 15.38 -14.67
C ASN A 200 19.31 16.72 -15.39
N ASN A 201 19.59 16.74 -16.70
CA ASN A 201 19.31 17.88 -17.57
C ASN A 201 18.31 17.46 -18.65
N PRO A 202 17.15 18.13 -18.80
CA PRO A 202 16.66 19.26 -17.98
C PRO A 202 16.40 18.87 -16.52
N ALA A 203 16.47 19.86 -15.62
CA ALA A 203 16.22 19.66 -14.20
C ALA A 203 14.81 19.08 -13.99
N PRO A 204 14.68 17.98 -13.23
CA PRO A 204 13.37 17.38 -13.00
C PRO A 204 12.53 18.26 -12.07
N LYS A 205 11.24 18.31 -12.32
CA LYS A 205 10.23 18.82 -11.40
C LYS A 205 9.46 17.63 -10.83
N PHE A 206 9.56 17.42 -9.52
CA PHE A 206 8.97 16.27 -8.85
C PHE A 206 7.65 16.62 -8.18
N TYR A 207 6.66 15.74 -8.34
CA TYR A 207 5.49 15.70 -7.49
C TYR A 207 5.48 14.38 -6.72
N TRP A 208 5.14 14.44 -5.44
CA TRP A 208 5.11 13.27 -4.55
C TRP A 208 3.68 13.04 -4.11
N VAL A 209 3.10 11.88 -4.44
CA VAL A 209 1.74 11.57 -4.02
C VAL A 209 1.69 11.51 -2.49
N GLY A 210 0.90 12.39 -1.89
CA GLY A 210 0.80 12.56 -0.43
C GLY A 210 1.94 13.39 0.20
N GLY A 211 2.71 14.13 -0.60
CA GLY A 211 3.78 15.03 -0.14
C GLY A 211 5.08 14.31 0.20
N ILE A 212 6.21 14.99 0.01
CA ILE A 212 7.56 14.43 0.18
C ILE A 212 7.82 13.95 1.61
N ASP A 213 7.29 14.64 2.63
CA ASP A 213 7.50 14.30 4.03
C ASP A 213 6.82 12.98 4.44
N SER A 214 5.86 12.50 3.64
CA SER A 214 5.20 11.21 3.87
C SER A 214 6.05 9.99 3.48
N TYR A 215 7.24 10.20 2.90
CA TYR A 215 8.18 9.16 2.48
C TYR A 215 9.36 8.99 3.46
N SER A 216 9.27 9.57 4.66
CA SER A 216 10.25 9.35 5.74
C SER A 216 11.72 9.61 5.36
N LEU A 217 12.00 10.64 4.53
CA LEU A 217 13.38 11.01 4.18
C LEU A 217 14.31 11.19 5.39
N ARG A 218 13.74 11.59 6.53
CA ARG A 218 14.47 11.75 7.79
C ARG A 218 15.10 10.45 8.28
N ASP A 219 14.45 9.30 8.09
CA ASP A 219 15.02 8.01 8.50
C ASP A 219 16.31 7.71 7.73
N LEU A 220 16.37 8.13 6.45
CA LEU A 220 17.56 8.02 5.63
C LEU A 220 18.65 9.03 6.03
N GLU A 221 18.28 10.27 6.37
CA GLU A 221 19.20 11.27 6.93
C GLU A 221 19.82 10.81 8.26
N ASP A 222 19.00 10.21 9.14
CA ASP A 222 19.43 9.63 10.41
C ASP A 222 20.39 8.46 10.19
N LEU A 223 20.08 7.56 9.23
CA LEU A 223 20.98 6.46 8.89
C LEU A 223 22.30 6.96 8.26
N TYR A 224 22.26 8.04 7.49
CA TYR A 224 23.45 8.71 6.97
C TYR A 224 24.31 9.32 8.08
N ALA A 225 23.71 10.05 9.03
CA ALA A 225 24.43 10.58 10.17
C ALA A 225 25.05 9.44 11.02
N PHE A 226 24.31 8.34 11.19
CA PHE A 226 24.78 7.14 11.86
C PHE A 226 25.99 6.50 11.17
N SER A 227 25.99 6.42 9.83
CA SER A 227 27.12 5.89 9.05
C SER A 227 28.39 6.74 9.14
N ARG A 228 28.25 8.03 9.40
CA ARG A 228 29.37 8.97 9.63
C ARG A 228 29.81 9.06 11.09
N GLY A 229 29.23 8.25 11.99
CA GLY A 229 29.52 8.31 13.42
C GLY A 229 28.96 9.55 14.13
N LEU A 230 28.12 10.35 13.47
CA LEU A 230 27.51 11.58 14.01
C LEU A 230 26.25 11.24 14.82
N ARG A 231 26.39 10.40 15.86
CA ARG A 231 25.25 9.85 16.63
C ARG A 231 24.40 10.92 17.31
N GLN A 232 25.00 12.04 17.67
CA GLN A 232 24.33 13.19 18.26
C GLN A 232 23.33 13.88 17.32
N ASN A 233 23.47 13.66 16.00
CA ASN A 233 22.57 14.22 15.00
C ASN A 233 21.42 13.26 14.65
N VAL A 234 21.42 12.03 15.17
CA VAL A 234 20.41 11.00 14.88
C VAL A 234 19.18 11.20 15.77
N GLN A 235 18.02 11.48 15.16
CA GLN A 235 16.76 11.68 15.90
C GLN A 235 16.05 10.35 16.20
N ASN A 236 16.19 9.36 15.31
CA ASN A 236 15.59 8.04 15.46
C ASN A 236 16.26 7.24 16.59
N LYS A 237 15.69 7.35 17.80
CA LYS A 237 16.18 6.64 19.00
C LYS A 237 16.12 5.12 18.88
N LYS A 238 15.25 4.57 18.02
CA LYS A 238 15.17 3.13 17.79
C LYS A 238 16.45 2.64 17.08
N LEU A 239 16.91 3.36 16.06
CA LEU A 239 18.16 3.05 15.36
C LEU A 239 19.35 2.99 16.34
N LEU A 240 19.46 3.98 17.24
CA LEU A 240 20.55 4.03 18.23
C LEU A 240 20.48 2.93 19.29
N ARG A 241 19.28 2.43 19.61
CA ARG A 241 19.06 1.39 20.62
C ARG A 241 19.25 0.00 20.04
N ASP A 242 18.75 -0.23 18.84
CA ASP A 242 18.71 -1.55 18.20
C ASP A 242 20.07 -1.90 17.55
N TYR A 243 20.92 -0.90 17.28
CA TYR A 243 22.23 -1.09 16.62
C TYR A 243 23.38 -0.36 17.34
N ARG A 244 24.47 -1.09 17.61
CA ARG A 244 25.70 -0.60 18.22
C ARG A 244 26.45 0.36 17.32
N ASP A 245 26.51 0.14 16.02
CA ASP A 245 27.18 1.00 15.05
C ASP A 245 26.67 0.67 13.63
N TYR A 246 27.13 1.46 12.65
CA TYR A 246 26.74 1.25 11.26
C TYR A 246 27.25 -0.08 10.70
N THR A 247 28.40 -0.58 11.18
CA THR A 247 28.91 -1.89 10.77
C THR A 247 27.94 -2.99 11.16
N GLN A 248 27.43 -2.98 12.40
CA GLN A 248 26.42 -3.94 12.83
C GLN A 248 25.12 -3.82 12.02
N TYR A 249 24.72 -2.60 11.64
CA TYR A 249 23.57 -2.40 10.78
C TYR A 249 23.74 -3.07 9.41
N VAL A 250 24.93 -2.94 8.80
CA VAL A 250 25.27 -3.60 7.52
C VAL A 250 25.29 -5.11 7.67
N GLU A 251 25.93 -5.64 8.72
CA GLU A 251 25.97 -7.09 9.01
C GLU A 251 24.54 -7.67 9.15
N ILE A 252 23.66 -6.97 9.86
CA ILE A 252 22.27 -7.40 10.02
C ILE A 252 21.51 -7.35 8.69
N ALA A 253 21.76 -6.34 7.84
CA ALA A 253 21.15 -6.26 6.52
C ALA A 253 21.53 -7.46 5.65
N GLU A 254 22.80 -7.88 5.69
CA GLU A 254 23.30 -9.03 4.94
C GLU A 254 22.70 -10.35 5.45
N ILE A 255 22.66 -10.55 6.78
CA ILE A 255 22.13 -11.77 7.40
C ILE A 255 20.61 -11.89 7.18
N SER A 256 19.88 -10.78 7.31
CA SER A 256 18.42 -10.77 7.14
C SER A 256 17.97 -10.82 5.68
N GLN A 257 18.88 -10.53 4.74
CA GLN A 257 18.57 -10.35 3.31
C GLN A 257 17.46 -9.30 3.09
N ASP A 258 17.37 -8.29 3.96
CA ASP A 258 16.39 -7.23 3.86
C ASP A 258 16.74 -6.29 2.70
N SER A 259 15.89 -6.31 1.67
CA SER A 259 16.12 -5.53 0.45
C SER A 259 16.00 -4.01 0.65
N GLU A 260 15.24 -3.55 1.65
CA GLU A 260 15.13 -2.12 1.95
C GLU A 260 16.37 -1.61 2.71
N MET A 261 16.88 -2.41 3.66
CA MET A 261 18.15 -2.10 4.33
C MET A 261 19.30 -2.08 3.32
N ALA A 262 19.40 -3.10 2.46
CA ALA A 262 20.43 -3.18 1.43
C ALA A 262 20.40 -1.98 0.47
N ARG A 263 19.20 -1.53 0.05
CA ARG A 263 19.04 -0.30 -0.76
C ARG A 263 19.47 0.94 -0.01
N SER A 264 19.09 1.07 1.27
CA SER A 264 19.48 2.22 2.10
C SER A 264 21.01 2.33 2.23
N ILE A 265 21.68 1.20 2.47
CA ILE A 265 23.15 1.11 2.52
C ILE A 265 23.76 1.53 1.17
N LYS A 266 23.21 1.04 0.05
CA LYS A 266 23.64 1.39 -1.30
C LYS A 266 23.48 2.88 -1.58
N ILE A 267 22.38 3.50 -1.17
CA ILE A 267 22.16 4.95 -1.34
C ILE A 267 23.24 5.74 -0.58
N ILE A 268 23.49 5.38 0.68
CA ILE A 268 24.47 6.06 1.53
C ILE A 268 25.89 5.92 0.98
N SER A 269 26.25 4.75 0.44
CA SER A 269 27.57 4.54 -0.17
C SER A 269 27.71 5.25 -1.52
N THR A 270 26.62 5.33 -2.29
CA THR A 270 26.60 5.97 -3.62
C THR A 270 26.64 7.49 -3.54
N TYR A 271 26.04 8.09 -2.52
CA TYR A 271 25.92 9.55 -2.38
C TYR A 271 26.61 10.07 -1.12
N PRO A 272 27.91 10.38 -1.16
CA PRO A 272 28.62 11.03 -0.05
C PRO A 272 28.05 12.40 0.31
N ASP A 273 27.40 13.09 -0.63
CA ASP A 273 26.77 14.40 -0.48
C ASP A 273 25.25 14.30 -0.23
N LEU A 274 24.78 13.18 0.33
CA LEU A 274 23.35 12.88 0.50
C LEU A 274 22.53 14.02 1.15
N PRO A 275 22.97 14.68 2.23
CA PRO A 275 22.20 15.79 2.81
C PRO A 275 21.98 16.94 1.83
N ALA A 276 23.01 17.30 1.05
CA ALA A 276 22.89 18.36 0.04
C ALA A 276 21.94 17.95 -1.09
N ARG A 277 21.97 16.68 -1.51
CA ARG A 277 21.04 16.14 -2.52
C ARG A 277 19.60 16.09 -2.03
N ILE A 278 19.36 15.79 -0.75
CA ILE A 278 18.01 15.82 -0.17
C ILE A 278 17.46 17.25 -0.14
N LEU A 279 18.31 18.25 0.17
CA LEU A 279 17.91 19.66 0.09
C LEU A 279 17.56 20.07 -1.34
N GLU A 280 18.38 19.68 -2.32
CA GLU A 280 18.12 19.92 -3.75
C GLU A 280 16.83 19.22 -4.21
N LEU A 281 16.59 17.98 -3.75
CA LEU A 281 15.36 17.26 -4.03
C LEU A 281 14.12 17.99 -3.49
N ARG A 282 14.22 18.56 -2.29
CA ARG A 282 13.17 19.40 -1.70
C ARG A 282 12.93 20.67 -2.51
N SER A 283 13.96 21.33 -3.04
CA SER A 283 13.79 22.54 -3.86
C SER A 283 13.23 22.25 -5.26
N LEU A 284 13.36 21.02 -5.75
CA LEU A 284 12.77 20.56 -7.03
C LEU A 284 11.36 19.95 -6.87
N THR A 285 10.86 19.89 -5.64
CA THR A 285 9.52 19.36 -5.35
C THR A 285 8.46 20.46 -5.51
N LEU A 286 7.37 20.11 -6.18
CA LEU A 286 6.22 20.97 -6.41
C LEU A 286 5.00 20.50 -5.62
N ASP A 287 4.11 21.44 -5.31
CA ASP A 287 2.83 21.17 -4.65
C ASP A 287 1.73 20.78 -5.63
N ASP A 288 1.80 21.27 -6.88
CA ASP A 288 0.88 20.91 -7.97
C ASP A 288 1.51 19.85 -8.88
N GLU A 289 0.75 18.80 -9.14
CA GLU A 289 1.13 17.72 -10.04
C GLU A 289 1.18 18.16 -11.51
N LEU A 290 0.32 19.11 -11.90
CA LEU A 290 0.20 19.56 -13.30
C LEU A 290 1.47 20.28 -13.79
N ASP A 291 2.21 20.90 -12.87
CA ASP A 291 3.47 21.59 -13.17
C ASP A 291 4.70 20.66 -13.13
N ALA A 292 4.52 19.43 -12.66
CA ALA A 292 5.58 18.46 -12.50
C ALA A 292 5.89 17.74 -13.82
N THR A 293 7.16 17.35 -13.98
CA THR A 293 7.59 16.48 -15.08
C THR A 293 7.62 15.01 -14.65
N ILE A 294 7.69 14.76 -13.34
CA ILE A 294 7.81 13.43 -12.75
C ILE A 294 6.91 13.32 -11.53
N THR A 295 6.00 12.37 -11.52
CA THR A 295 5.27 11.94 -10.33
C THR A 295 5.91 10.70 -9.72
N LEU A 296 6.09 10.73 -8.40
CA LEU A 296 6.66 9.66 -7.59
C LEU A 296 5.63 9.15 -6.60
N THR A 297 5.43 7.84 -6.57
CA THR A 297 4.48 7.20 -5.66
C THR A 297 4.84 5.75 -5.34
N THR A 298 4.26 5.22 -4.28
CA THR A 298 4.18 3.77 -4.04
C THR A 298 2.87 3.21 -4.61
N ALA A 299 2.84 1.92 -4.94
CA ALA A 299 1.62 1.27 -5.44
C ALA A 299 0.44 1.42 -4.45
N HIS A 300 0.71 1.42 -3.15
CA HIS A 300 -0.31 1.69 -2.11
C HIS A 300 -0.89 3.11 -2.18
N LYS A 301 -0.03 4.12 -2.35
CA LYS A 301 -0.47 5.52 -2.47
C LYS A 301 -1.08 5.84 -3.83
N ALA A 302 -0.79 5.03 -4.84
CA ALA A 302 -1.33 5.15 -6.19
C ALA A 302 -2.77 4.65 -6.33
N LYS A 303 -3.30 3.91 -5.34
CA LYS A 303 -4.69 3.44 -5.36
C LYS A 303 -5.64 4.62 -5.48
N GLY A 304 -6.62 4.51 -6.38
CA GLY A 304 -7.58 5.57 -6.69
C GLY A 304 -7.07 6.67 -7.64
N LEU A 305 -5.76 6.69 -7.97
CA LEU A 305 -5.17 7.64 -8.90
C LEU A 305 -4.92 7.01 -10.27
N GLU A 306 -4.61 7.85 -11.27
CA GLU A 306 -4.36 7.42 -12.65
C GLU A 306 -3.50 8.43 -13.41
N TRP A 307 -2.71 7.94 -14.37
CA TRP A 307 -1.80 8.77 -15.17
C TRP A 307 -1.67 8.27 -16.61
N ASP A 308 -1.41 9.18 -17.53
CA ASP A 308 -1.16 8.86 -18.94
C ASP A 308 0.02 7.89 -19.11
N PHE A 309 1.14 8.16 -18.44
CA PHE A 309 2.39 7.42 -18.62
C PHE A 309 2.92 6.90 -17.30
N VAL A 310 2.84 5.59 -17.10
CA VAL A 310 3.26 4.93 -15.86
C VAL A 310 4.44 4.00 -16.14
N CYS A 311 5.44 4.06 -15.28
CA CYS A 311 6.56 3.13 -15.23
C CYS A 311 6.54 2.41 -13.88
N LEU A 312 6.46 1.08 -13.91
CA LEU A 312 6.69 0.28 -12.71
C LEU A 312 8.19 0.21 -12.46
N TYR A 313 8.61 0.53 -11.24
CA TYR A 313 10.01 0.48 -10.87
C TYR A 313 10.46 -0.96 -10.55
N ASP A 314 11.75 -1.25 -10.71
CA ASP A 314 12.34 -2.55 -10.37
C ASP A 314 12.63 -2.64 -8.86
N ASP A 315 11.56 -2.62 -8.05
CA ASP A 315 11.61 -2.85 -6.61
C ASP A 315 10.53 -3.78 -6.05
N PHE A 316 9.76 -4.41 -6.94
CA PHE A 316 8.88 -5.52 -6.63
C PHE A 316 9.70 -6.81 -6.54
N ASN A 317 10.46 -6.96 -5.45
CA ASN A 317 11.42 -8.05 -5.28
C ASN A 317 10.79 -9.37 -4.83
N ALA A 318 9.57 -9.34 -4.27
CA ALA A 318 8.86 -10.53 -3.86
C ALA A 318 8.18 -11.18 -5.07
N ASP A 319 8.62 -12.36 -5.48
CA ASP A 319 7.94 -13.15 -6.51
C ASP A 319 6.65 -13.76 -5.91
N PRO A 320 5.46 -13.30 -6.31
CA PRO A 320 4.20 -13.79 -5.74
C PRO A 320 3.89 -15.23 -6.18
N LEU A 321 4.58 -15.74 -7.20
CA LEU A 321 4.35 -17.06 -7.77
C LEU A 321 5.45 -18.05 -7.37
N ALA A 322 6.30 -17.71 -6.39
CA ALA A 322 7.26 -18.67 -5.85
C ALA A 322 6.53 -19.82 -5.11
N PRO A 323 7.04 -21.07 -5.18
CA PRO A 323 6.34 -22.24 -4.63
C PRO A 323 6.02 -22.15 -3.14
N ASP A 324 6.92 -21.55 -2.35
CA ASP A 324 6.83 -21.48 -0.90
C ASP A 324 6.14 -20.20 -0.38
N THR A 325 5.55 -19.41 -1.27
CA THR A 325 4.84 -18.18 -0.87
C THR A 325 3.51 -18.52 -0.21
N ASP A 326 3.33 -18.01 1.01
CA ASP A 326 2.05 -18.07 1.72
C ASP A 326 0.90 -17.54 0.85
N PRO A 327 -0.26 -18.23 0.76
CA PRO A 327 -1.36 -17.83 -0.11
C PRO A 327 -1.86 -16.40 0.13
N GLY A 328 -1.91 -15.94 1.39
CA GLY A 328 -2.32 -14.58 1.73
C GLY A 328 -1.32 -13.54 1.23
N LYS A 329 -0.02 -13.80 1.41
CA LYS A 329 1.04 -12.92 0.87
C LYS A 329 1.04 -12.90 -0.66
N ARG A 330 0.83 -14.05 -1.31
CA ARG A 330 0.69 -14.14 -2.77
C ARG A 330 -0.47 -13.28 -3.24
N ASP A 331 -1.61 -13.36 -2.56
CA ASP A 331 -2.81 -12.60 -2.86
C ASP A 331 -2.57 -11.09 -2.76
N ASP A 332 -1.94 -10.65 -1.67
CA ASP A 332 -1.59 -9.25 -1.40
C ASP A 332 -0.62 -8.69 -2.46
N GLU A 333 0.43 -9.43 -2.82
CA GLU A 333 1.40 -8.98 -3.82
C GLU A 333 0.80 -8.95 -5.23
N LEU A 334 -0.07 -9.91 -5.59
CA LEU A 334 -0.80 -9.87 -6.87
C LEU A 334 -1.78 -8.69 -6.93
N ASN A 335 -2.49 -8.38 -5.83
CA ASN A 335 -3.35 -7.19 -5.74
C ASN A 335 -2.54 -5.92 -5.95
N LEU A 336 -1.38 -5.82 -5.31
CA LEU A 336 -0.53 -4.63 -5.40
C LEU A 336 -0.03 -4.39 -6.83
N ILE A 337 0.39 -5.46 -7.52
CA ILE A 337 0.82 -5.38 -8.93
C ILE A 337 -0.37 -5.05 -9.83
N TYR A 338 -1.53 -5.68 -9.61
CA TYR A 338 -2.76 -5.40 -10.35
C TYR A 338 -3.19 -3.94 -10.21
N VAL A 339 -3.15 -3.39 -8.99
CA VAL A 339 -3.41 -1.96 -8.75
C VAL A 339 -2.40 -1.12 -9.54
N ALA A 340 -1.11 -1.43 -9.45
CA ALA A 340 -0.06 -0.65 -10.11
C ALA A 340 -0.20 -0.62 -11.65
N VAL A 341 -0.47 -1.76 -12.30
CA VAL A 341 -0.62 -1.83 -13.77
C VAL A 341 -1.87 -1.09 -14.26
N THR A 342 -2.94 -1.09 -13.46
CA THR A 342 -4.23 -0.47 -13.82
C THR A 342 -4.28 1.04 -13.59
N ARG A 343 -3.18 1.68 -13.16
CA ARG A 343 -3.09 3.14 -13.02
C ARG A 343 -2.75 3.84 -14.34
N ALA A 344 -2.27 3.10 -15.34
CA ALA A 344 -1.84 3.67 -16.61
C ALA A 344 -3.02 3.86 -17.58
N MET A 345 -3.11 5.02 -18.23
CA MET A 345 -4.18 5.37 -19.17
C MET A 345 -3.74 5.35 -20.64
N LYS A 346 -2.43 5.56 -20.93
CA LYS A 346 -1.89 5.53 -22.31
C LYS A 346 -0.72 4.55 -22.47
N ILE A 347 0.36 4.69 -21.69
CA ILE A 347 1.52 3.80 -21.77
C ILE A 347 1.85 3.23 -20.40
N LEU A 348 1.93 1.91 -20.32
CA LEU A 348 2.46 1.17 -19.18
C LEU A 348 3.86 0.64 -19.54
N ALA A 349 4.89 1.13 -18.86
CA ALA A 349 6.21 0.50 -18.84
C ALA A 349 6.27 -0.53 -17.71
N ILE A 350 6.38 -1.80 -18.08
CA ILE A 350 6.42 -2.94 -17.14
C ILE A 350 7.83 -3.17 -16.61
N ASN A 351 7.92 -3.60 -15.36
CA ASN A 351 9.18 -3.99 -14.72
C ASN A 351 9.54 -5.46 -15.00
N SER A 352 10.69 -5.88 -14.48
CA SER A 352 11.18 -7.26 -14.61
C SER A 352 10.21 -8.31 -14.05
N LEU A 353 9.53 -8.02 -12.94
CA LEU A 353 8.56 -8.94 -12.32
C LEU A 353 7.33 -9.16 -13.21
N VAL A 354 6.70 -8.09 -13.70
CA VAL A 354 5.53 -8.23 -14.58
C VAL A 354 5.90 -8.95 -15.86
N LEU A 355 7.09 -8.67 -16.40
CA LEU A 355 7.60 -9.39 -17.57
C LEU A 355 7.78 -10.90 -17.29
N SER A 356 8.28 -11.29 -16.10
CA SER A 356 8.44 -12.69 -15.74
C SER A 356 7.10 -13.41 -15.54
N ILE A 357 6.11 -12.75 -14.93
CA ILE A 357 4.73 -13.26 -14.80
C ILE A 357 4.12 -13.50 -16.18
N MET A 358 4.26 -12.55 -17.11
CA MET A 358 3.76 -12.71 -18.48
C MET A 358 4.45 -13.86 -19.22
N GLN A 359 5.75 -14.04 -19.02
CA GLN A 359 6.50 -15.15 -19.63
C GLN A 359 6.00 -16.50 -19.11
N ARG A 360 5.85 -16.65 -17.78
CA ARG A 360 5.29 -17.87 -17.16
C ARG A 360 3.90 -18.19 -17.71
N TYR A 361 3.06 -17.19 -17.89
CA TYR A 361 1.71 -17.38 -18.42
C TYR A 361 1.72 -17.97 -19.85
N VAL A 362 2.64 -17.50 -20.70
CA VAL A 362 2.81 -18.04 -22.06
C VAL A 362 3.31 -19.47 -22.02
N ASP A 363 4.27 -19.77 -21.15
CA ASP A 363 4.87 -21.11 -21.05
C ASP A 363 3.86 -22.13 -20.50
N ASP A 364 3.08 -21.76 -19.48
CA ASP A 364 2.00 -22.58 -18.91
C ASP A 364 0.93 -22.92 -19.95
N ARG A 365 0.58 -21.96 -20.82
CA ARG A 365 -0.38 -22.19 -21.92
C ARG A 365 0.16 -23.15 -22.96
N LYS A 366 1.42 -22.96 -23.40
CA LYS A 366 2.06 -23.85 -24.37
C LYS A 366 2.13 -25.28 -23.85
N LEU A 367 2.47 -25.46 -22.57
CA LEU A 367 2.51 -26.78 -21.95
C LEU A 367 1.13 -27.45 -21.95
N LYS A 368 0.06 -26.71 -21.60
CA LYS A 368 -1.32 -27.22 -21.64
C LYS A 368 -1.76 -27.62 -23.05
N GLU A 369 -1.41 -26.82 -24.05
CA GLU A 369 -1.69 -27.11 -25.46
C GLU A 369 -0.95 -28.36 -25.94
N GLN A 370 0.30 -28.55 -25.53
CA GLN A 370 1.09 -29.75 -25.83
C GLN A 370 0.48 -31.01 -25.18
N ILE A 371 0.13 -30.97 -23.89
CA ILE A 371 -0.51 -32.09 -23.20
C ILE A 371 -1.82 -32.47 -23.89
N ALA A 372 -2.68 -31.48 -24.18
CA ALA A 372 -3.96 -31.70 -24.87
C ALA A 372 -3.80 -32.25 -26.30
N SER A 373 -2.65 -32.02 -26.94
CA SER A 373 -2.32 -32.58 -28.26
C SER A 373 -1.77 -34.01 -28.22
N CYS A 374 -1.17 -34.43 -27.09
CA CYS A 374 -0.69 -35.79 -26.87
C CYS A 374 -1.79 -36.75 -26.39
N GLU A 375 -2.88 -36.22 -25.83
CA GLU A 375 -4.06 -36.99 -25.37
C GLU A 375 -5.10 -37.23 -26.48
N LYS A 376 -4.90 -36.67 -27.68
CA LYS A 376 -5.70 -36.94 -28.88
C LYS A 376 -4.93 -37.85 -29.83
#